data_AF-A0A536BZE7-F1
#
_entry.id   AF-A0A536BZE7-F1
#
_cell.length_a   1.000
_cell.length_b   1.000
_cell.length_c   1.000
_cell.angle_alpha   90.00
_cell.angle_beta   90.00
_cell.angle_gamma   90.00
#
_symmetry.space_group_name_H-M   'P 1'
#
loop_
_entity.id
_entity.type
_entity.pdbx_description
1 polymer ?
#
loop_
_entity_poly.entity_id
_entity_poly.type
_entity_poly.pdbx_seq_one_letter_code
_entity_poly.pdbx_strand_id
1 'polypeptide(L)'
;MDDDGAPTDAVAHKLNVRQAAFIGVGAMVGAGIFSLLGAAGEVAGAAVWLSFALAGLIAALQGYSFAKLGARYPSAGGLLEYVNQGFGEGHVATVTAWLT
;
A
#
# COMPACT_ATOMS: atom_id res chain seq x y z
N MET A 1 -24.96 39.90 -8.70
CA MET A 1 -24.08 38.84 -9.23
C MET A 1 -22.82 38.91 -8.41
N ASP A 2 -22.78 38.19 -7.29
CA ASP A 2 -21.54 37.90 -6.56
C ASP A 2 -21.76 36.51 -5.95
N ASP A 3 -21.68 35.50 -6.81
CA ASP A 3 -21.53 34.10 -6.44
C ASP A 3 -20.10 33.92 -5.91
N ASP A 4 -19.87 34.34 -4.67
CA ASP A 4 -18.64 34.04 -3.95
C ASP A 4 -18.68 32.57 -3.51
N GLY A 5 -18.37 31.69 -4.47
CA GLY A 5 -18.04 30.29 -4.24
C GLY A 5 -16.77 30.19 -3.40
N ALA A 6 -16.92 30.30 -2.09
CA ALA A 6 -15.90 29.88 -1.14
C ALA A 6 -15.51 28.42 -1.45
N PRO A 7 -14.22 28.06 -1.49
CA PRO A 7 -13.84 26.65 -1.54
C PRO A 7 -14.44 26.02 -0.28
N THR A 8 -15.39 25.11 -0.47
CA THR A 8 -15.94 24.32 0.61
C THR A 8 -14.77 23.70 1.34
N ASP A 9 -14.64 24.01 2.63
CA ASP A 9 -13.64 23.42 3.51
C ASP A 9 -13.72 21.91 3.34
N ALA A 10 -12.77 21.35 2.58
CA ALA A 10 -12.72 19.93 2.31
C ALA A 10 -12.46 19.26 3.66
N VAL A 11 -13.53 18.83 4.32
CA VAL A 11 -13.48 18.14 5.60
C VAL A 11 -12.59 16.94 5.39
N ALA A 12 -11.35 17.02 5.87
CA ALA A 12 -10.36 15.96 5.74
C ALA A 12 -10.91 14.73 6.44
N HIS A 13 -11.50 13.82 5.67
CA HIS A 13 -12.20 12.66 6.20
C HIS A 13 -11.15 11.70 6.75
N LYS A 14 -11.00 11.70 8.07
CA LYS A 14 -10.00 10.86 8.74
C LYS A 14 -10.43 9.41 8.63
N LEU A 15 -9.72 8.65 7.80
CA LEU A 15 -9.92 7.20 7.67
C LEU A 15 -9.61 6.52 9.00
N ASN A 16 -10.55 5.74 9.51
CA ASN A 16 -10.30 4.87 10.65
C ASN A 16 -9.36 3.72 10.22
N VAL A 17 -8.52 3.23 11.13
CA VAL A 17 -7.61 2.10 10.89
C VAL A 17 -8.32 0.90 10.27
N ARG A 18 -9.56 0.63 10.70
CA ARG A 18 -10.38 -0.44 10.14
C ARG A 18 -10.75 -0.19 8.67
N GLN A 19 -11.09 1.04 8.30
CA GLN A 19 -11.40 1.39 6.92
C GLN A 19 -10.15 1.29 6.04
N ALA A 20 -9.02 1.80 6.51
CA ALA A 20 -7.74 1.69 5.81
C ALA A 20 -7.32 0.22 5.61
N ALA A 21 -7.51 -0.63 6.61
CA ALA A 21 -7.25 -2.06 6.50
C ALA A 21 -8.15 -2.73 5.45
N PHE A 22 -9.45 -2.44 5.43
CA PHE A 22 -10.36 -2.99 4.42
C PHE A 22 -10.01 -2.54 3.00
N ILE A 23 -9.58 -1.29 2.82
CA ILE A 23 -9.12 -0.80 1.51
C ILE A 23 -7.90 -1.59 1.05
N GLY A 24 -6.90 -1.78 1.92
CA GLY A 24 -5.70 -2.54 1.59
C GLY A 24 -5.98 -4.02 1.31
N VAL A 25 -6.80 -4.67 2.15
CA VAL A 25 -7.19 -6.08 1.96
C VAL A 25 -7.99 -6.25 0.68
N GLY A 26 -8.96 -5.38 0.40
CA GLY A 26 -9.76 -5.43 -0.81
C GLY A 26 -8.91 -5.27 -2.08
N ALA A 27 -7.96 -4.33 -2.06
CA ALA A 27 -7.03 -4.13 -3.17
C ALA A 27 -6.13 -5.37 -3.39
N MET A 28 -5.58 -5.96 -2.33
CA MET A 28 -4.68 -7.11 -2.46
C MET A 28 -5.40 -8.39 -2.89
N VAL A 29 -6.62 -8.64 -2.37
CA VAL A 29 -7.44 -9.79 -2.80
C VAL A 29 -7.90 -9.60 -4.25
N GLY A 30 -8.33 -8.39 -4.61
CA GLY A 30 -8.79 -8.02 -5.96
C GLY A 30 -7.70 -8.17 -7.02
N ALA A 31 -6.56 -7.53 -6.81
CA ALA A 31 -5.46 -7.51 -7.78
C ALA A 31 -4.59 -8.78 -7.75
N GLY A 32 -4.45 -9.41 -6.59
CA GLY A 32 -3.56 -10.55 -6.41
C GLY A 32 -4.28 -11.89 -6.61
N ILE A 33 -5.22 -12.22 -5.71
CA ILE A 33 -5.79 -13.57 -5.65
C ILE A 33 -6.57 -13.88 -6.92
N PHE A 34 -7.47 -13.00 -7.38
CA PHE A 34 -8.25 -13.30 -8.58
C PHE A 34 -7.42 -13.33 -9.87
N SER A 35 -6.32 -12.57 -9.93
CA SER A 35 -5.44 -12.55 -11.11
C SER A 35 -4.46 -13.72 -11.14
N LEU A 36 -3.93 -14.15 -9.99
CA LEU A 36 -2.89 -15.19 -9.94
C LEU A 36 -3.39 -16.59 -9.60
N LEU A 37 -4.59 -16.77 -9.03
CA LEU A 37 -5.05 -18.09 -8.58
C LEU A 37 -5.14 -19.11 -9.73
N GLY A 38 -5.54 -18.67 -10.93
CA GLY A 38 -5.60 -19.54 -12.12
C GLY A 38 -4.22 -20.07 -12.54
N ALA A 39 -3.26 -19.17 -12.73
CA ALA A 39 -1.89 -19.53 -13.12
C ALA A 39 -1.15 -20.30 -12.01
N ALA A 40 -1.37 -19.93 -10.74
CA ALA A 40 -0.79 -20.64 -9.61
C ALA A 40 -1.32 -22.08 -9.50
N GLY A 41 -2.61 -22.29 -9.79
CA GLY A 41 -3.24 -23.61 -9.84
C GLY A 41 -2.65 -24.53 -10.90
N GLU A 42 -2.35 -24.00 -12.09
CA GLU A 42 -1.69 -24.77 -13.15
C GLU A 42 -0.27 -25.21 -12.79
N VAL A 43 0.50 -24.34 -12.13
CA VAL A 43 1.92 -24.61 -11.83
C VAL A 43 2.10 -25.46 -10.57
N ALA A 44 1.39 -25.16 -9.48
CA ALA A 44 1.61 -25.79 -8.18
C ALA A 44 0.55 -26.84 -7.80
N GLY A 45 -0.55 -26.95 -8.56
CA GLY A 45 -1.60 -27.95 -8.32
C GLY A 45 -2.09 -27.98 -6.87
N ALA A 46 -2.08 -29.15 -6.24
CA ALA A 46 -2.53 -29.33 -4.85
C ALA A 46 -1.63 -28.66 -3.79
N ALA A 47 -0.42 -28.19 -4.15
CA ALA A 47 0.53 -27.58 -3.21
C ALA A 47 0.43 -26.03 -3.15
N VAL A 48 -0.48 -25.41 -3.91
CA VAL A 48 -0.69 -23.93 -3.93
C VAL A 48 -0.86 -23.33 -2.53
N TRP A 49 -1.58 -24.02 -1.64
CA TRP A 49 -1.83 -23.53 -0.29
C TRP A 49 -0.54 -23.35 0.53
N LEU A 50 0.48 -24.17 0.28
CA LEU A 50 1.77 -24.09 0.96
C LEU A 50 2.54 -22.84 0.50
N SER A 51 2.51 -22.54 -0.80
CA SER A 51 3.06 -21.30 -1.37
C SER A 51 2.37 -20.07 -0.81
N PHE A 52 1.04 -20.09 -0.68
CA PHE A 52 0.29 -19.00 -0.06
C PHE A 52 0.60 -18.84 1.43
N ALA A 53 0.78 -19.93 2.17
CA ALA A 53 1.15 -19.87 3.58
C ALA A 53 2.53 -19.21 3.78
N LEU A 54 3.51 -19.61 2.96
CA LEU A 54 4.85 -19.02 3.00
C LEU A 54 4.83 -17.54 2.58
N ALA A 55 4.13 -17.22 1.50
CA ALA A 55 3.97 -15.84 1.03
C ALA A 55 3.26 -14.97 2.08
N GLY A 56 2.23 -15.50 2.76
CA GLY A 56 1.53 -14.84 3.84
C GLY A 56 2.44 -14.52 5.02
N LEU A 57 3.33 -15.43 5.40
CA LEU A 57 4.31 -15.20 6.46
C LEU A 57 5.28 -14.07 6.10
N ILE A 58 5.82 -14.09 4.87
CA ILE A 58 6.71 -13.04 4.37
C ILE A 58 5.98 -11.69 4.32
N ALA A 59 4.74 -11.69 3.83
CA ALA A 59 3.89 -10.50 3.76
C ALA A 59 3.57 -9.93 5.16
N ALA A 60 3.35 -10.77 6.17
CA ALA A 60 3.14 -10.33 7.54
C ALA A 60 4.38 -9.64 8.13
N LEU A 61 5.58 -10.19 7.89
CA LEU A 61 6.84 -9.58 8.30
C LEU A 61 7.09 -8.24 7.59
N GLN A 62 6.77 -8.16 6.29
CA GLN A 62 6.82 -6.93 5.50
C GLN A 62 5.85 -5.88 6.04
N GLY A 63 4.59 -6.27 6.24
CA GLY A 63 3.54 -5.40 6.78
C GLY A 63 3.88 -4.87 8.18
N TYR A 64 4.46 -5.69 9.04
CA TYR A 64 4.94 -5.25 10.36
C TYR A 64 6.06 -4.20 10.25
N SER A 65 7.00 -4.40 9.34
CA SER A 65 8.09 -3.43 9.09
C SER A 65 7.54 -2.10 8.60
N PHE A 66 6.59 -2.12 7.65
CA PHE A 66 5.93 -0.90 7.16
C PHE A 66 5.06 -0.22 8.21
N ALA A 67 4.33 -0.99 9.04
CA ALA A 67 3.54 -0.44 10.14
C ALA A 67 4.42 0.28 11.16
N LYS A 68 5.60 -0.27 11.48
CA LYS A 68 6.58 0.35 12.38
C LYS A 68 7.17 1.63 11.79
N LEU A 69 7.46 1.65 10.48
CA LEU A 69 7.92 2.84 9.77
C LEU A 69 6.85 3.94 9.72
N GLY A 70 5.60 3.60 9.43
CA GLY A 70 4.49 4.56 9.40
C GLY A 70 4.12 5.12 10.76
N ALA A 71 4.27 4.33 11.83
CA ALA A 71 4.16 4.84 13.19
C ALA A 71 5.31 5.80 13.56
N ARG A 72 6.51 5.61 12.98
CA ARG A 72 7.68 6.46 13.23
C ARG A 72 7.66 7.76 12.43
N TYR A 73 7.13 7.72 11.21
CA TYR A 73 7.06 8.84 10.26
C TYR A 73 5.62 9.06 9.77
N PRO A 74 4.79 9.81 10.52
CA PRO A 74 3.43 10.13 10.12
C PRO A 74 3.42 11.21 9.03
N SER A 75 3.66 10.82 7.77
CA SER A 75 3.57 11.68 6.59
C SER A 75 2.51 11.16 5.61
N ALA A 76 1.85 12.08 4.90
CA ALA A 76 0.91 11.75 3.83
C ALA A 76 1.60 11.25 2.55
N GLY A 77 2.94 11.31 2.46
CA GLY A 77 3.72 10.93 1.27
C GLY A 77 3.93 9.43 1.07
N GLY A 78 3.53 8.57 2.02
CA GLY A 78 3.61 7.12 1.88
C GLY A 78 5.04 6.60 1.67
N LEU A 79 5.21 5.64 0.76
CA LEU A 79 6.51 4.99 0.52
C LEU A 79 7.57 5.97 0.01
N LEU A 80 7.17 7.00 -0.75
CA LEU A 80 8.08 8.04 -1.25
C LEU A 80 8.64 8.90 -0.12
N GLU A 81 7.89 9.15 0.95
CA GLU A 81 8.43 9.83 2.13
C GLU A 81 9.51 8.99 2.80
N TYR A 82 9.31 7.67 2.93
CA TYR A 82 10.32 6.80 3.54
C TYR A 82 11.61 6.77 2.71
N VAL A 83 11.49 6.78 1.38
CA VAL A 83 12.64 6.87 0.46
C VAL A 83 13.31 8.24 0.56
N ASN A 84 12.53 9.33 0.59
CA ASN A 84 13.06 10.68 0.70
C ASN A 84 13.79 10.92 2.03
N GLN A 85 13.26 10.40 3.15
CA GLN A 85 13.94 10.49 4.45
C GLN A 85 15.12 9.53 4.61
N GLY A 86 15.09 8.37 3.95
CA GLY A 86 16.18 7.38 4.02
C GLY A 86 17.36 7.69 3.10
N PHE A 87 17.11 8.27 1.92
CA PHE A 87 18.13 8.54 0.89
C PHE A 87 18.42 10.03 0.66
N GLY A 88 17.65 10.95 1.29
CA GLY A 88 17.76 12.39 1.09
C GLY A 88 17.15 12.86 -0.24
N GLU A 89 16.89 14.18 -0.35
CA GLU A 89 16.41 14.84 -1.57
C GLU A 89 17.46 14.71 -2.68
N GLY A 90 17.39 13.64 -3.45
CA GLY A 90 18.32 13.35 -4.53
C GLY A 90 17.66 12.62 -5.69
N HIS A 91 18.38 12.52 -6.80
CA HIS A 91 17.97 11.87 -8.06
C HIS A 91 17.34 10.48 -7.87
N VAL A 92 17.68 9.77 -6.79
CA VAL A 92 17.12 8.46 -6.45
C VAL A 92 15.63 8.54 -6.12
N ALA A 93 15.18 9.56 -5.38
CA ALA A 93 13.75 9.75 -5.09
C ALA A 93 12.97 10.05 -6.38
N THR A 94 13.54 10.85 -7.29
CA THR A 94 12.92 11.18 -8.59
C THR A 94 12.87 9.96 -9.51
N VAL A 95 13.94 9.16 -9.60
CA VAL A 95 13.95 7.93 -10.42
C VAL A 95 12.96 6.90 -9.88
N THR A 96 12.89 6.72 -8.55
CA THR A 96 11.91 5.80 -7.94
C THR A 96 10.47 6.29 -8.18
N ALA A 97 10.23 7.60 -8.16
CA ALA A 97 8.93 8.19 -8.48
C ALA A 97 8.50 7.98 -9.95
N TRP A 98 9.45 7.92 -10.89
CA TRP A 98 9.17 7.63 -12.30
C TRP A 98 8.94 6.14 -12.60
N LEU A 99 9.50 5.24 -11.77
CA LEU A 99 9.43 3.79 -11.97
C LEU A 99 8.24 3.12 -11.25
N THR A 100 7.57 3.84 -10.35
CA THR A 100 6.40 3.36 -9.59
C THR A 100 5.12 3.82 -10.25
#